data_AF-A0A1R2CRP7-F1
#
_entry.id   AF-A0A1R2CRP7-F1
#
_cell.length_a   1.000
_cell.length_b   1.000
_cell.length_c   1.000
_cell.angle_alpha   90.00
_cell.angle_beta   90.00
_cell.angle_gamma   90.00
#
_symmetry.space_group_name_H-M   'P 1'
#
loop_
_entity.id
_entity.type
_entity.pdbx_description
1 polymer ?
#
loop_
_entity_poly.entity_id
_entity_poly.type
_entity_poly.pdbx_seq_one_letter_code
_entity_poly.pdbx_strand_id
1 'polypeptide(L)'
;MDSCKDKDRLRKETGLSDKTNVRRNQVAFQDHKTEKSSDALIADPVDSRIKIPDLAFIFNPIRDEIKPYHMDGDTTMYTETSIARRNGLKSDFQVVESINDFMSLYQSDGAGSINKREYERMYGKMCNILRINIDPGEYKRILDEEWKKDSKGYEKMTKELLFDSLFELCDIWCPNIDPAEYKAFFEQLKFRIRYEGQKDMTAYDILK
;
A
#
# COMPACT_ATOMS: atom_id res chain seq x y z
N MET A 1 -39.09 -25.86 -56.67
CA MET A 1 -39.46 -24.77 -55.74
C MET A 1 -38.42 -24.76 -54.62
N ASP A 2 -37.12 -24.67 -54.96
CA ASP A 2 -36.35 -23.43 -55.27
C ASP A 2 -36.19 -22.59 -54.00
N SER A 3 -35.08 -22.72 -53.26
CA SER A 3 -33.76 -22.10 -53.47
C SER A 3 -33.83 -20.57 -53.59
N CYS A 4 -33.22 -19.85 -52.65
CA CYS A 4 -31.95 -19.14 -52.87
C CYS A 4 -31.65 -18.15 -51.73
N LYS A 5 -30.37 -18.10 -51.34
CA LYS A 5 -29.73 -17.11 -50.47
C LYS A 5 -29.48 -15.80 -51.25
N ASP A 6 -28.78 -14.88 -50.58
CA ASP A 6 -28.01 -13.72 -51.08
C ASP A 6 -28.73 -12.37 -50.99
N LYS A 7 -28.08 -11.22 -50.75
CA LYS A 7 -26.82 -10.77 -50.12
C LYS A 7 -26.79 -9.25 -50.40
N ASP A 8 -26.12 -8.51 -49.51
CA ASP A 8 -25.27 -7.35 -49.82
C ASP A 8 -25.78 -6.09 -50.58
N ARG A 9 -25.66 -4.97 -49.84
CA ARG A 9 -24.89 -3.73 -50.14
C ARG A 9 -25.36 -2.67 -51.16
N LEU A 10 -25.03 -1.44 -50.72
CA LEU A 10 -24.77 -0.18 -51.45
C LEU A 10 -26.02 0.57 -51.95
N ARG A 11 -26.13 1.91 -52.02
CA ARG A 11 -25.42 3.12 -51.54
C ARG A 11 -26.00 4.26 -52.41
N LYS A 12 -26.05 5.51 -51.88
CA LYS A 12 -26.27 6.82 -52.58
C LYS A 12 -27.70 7.08 -53.07
N GLU A 13 -28.23 8.30 -53.19
CA GLU A 13 -27.94 9.70 -52.84
C GLU A 13 -29.16 10.44 -53.45
N THR A 14 -29.90 11.25 -52.69
CA THR A 14 -30.72 12.41 -53.14
C THR A 14 -31.20 13.11 -51.84
N GLY A 15 -31.14 14.42 -51.59
CA GLY A 15 -30.96 15.60 -52.44
C GLY A 15 -32.18 16.51 -52.30
N LEU A 16 -32.08 17.56 -51.46
CA LEU A 16 -32.95 18.76 -51.36
C LEU A 16 -34.41 18.52 -50.91
N SER A 17 -35.20 19.43 -50.33
CA SER A 17 -35.12 20.75 -49.69
C SER A 17 -36.58 21.06 -49.34
N ASP A 18 -36.91 21.58 -48.15
CA ASP A 18 -37.78 22.76 -47.96
C ASP A 18 -38.21 22.92 -46.50
N LYS A 19 -37.70 23.95 -45.83
CA LYS A 19 -38.40 25.22 -45.54
C LYS A 19 -39.58 25.03 -44.58
N THR A 20 -39.34 25.35 -43.31
CA THR A 20 -40.13 26.39 -42.65
C THR A 20 -39.32 27.00 -41.51
N ASN A 21 -39.22 28.31 -41.58
CA ASN A 21 -38.40 29.20 -40.80
C ASN A 21 -39.31 30.37 -40.42
N VAL A 22 -39.68 30.54 -39.15
CA VAL A 22 -40.24 31.78 -38.60
C VAL A 22 -39.83 31.82 -37.12
N ARG A 23 -38.71 32.52 -36.81
CA ARG A 23 -38.62 33.89 -36.22
C ARG A 23 -39.10 33.93 -34.76
N ARG A 24 -38.48 34.60 -33.78
CA ARG A 24 -37.48 35.69 -33.60
C ARG A 24 -37.36 35.78 -32.05
N ASN A 25 -36.37 36.35 -31.36
CA ASN A 25 -35.26 37.26 -31.63
C ASN A 25 -34.36 37.27 -30.36
N GLN A 26 -33.04 37.41 -30.56
CA GLN A 26 -32.03 38.26 -29.87
C GLN A 26 -32.12 38.40 -28.32
N VAL A 27 -31.03 38.39 -27.53
CA VAL A 27 -29.76 39.14 -27.67
C VAL A 27 -28.71 38.61 -26.68
N ALA A 28 -27.44 38.87 -27.00
CA ALA A 28 -26.31 39.21 -26.12
C ALA A 28 -25.43 38.09 -25.52
N PHE A 29 -24.16 38.18 -25.92
CA PHE A 29 -22.95 37.61 -25.34
C PHE A 29 -22.85 37.80 -23.82
N GLN A 30 -22.41 36.76 -23.12
CA GLN A 30 -21.39 36.87 -22.07
C GLN A 30 -20.75 35.49 -21.85
N ASP A 31 -19.46 35.41 -22.16
CA ASP A 31 -18.59 34.27 -21.87
C ASP A 31 -18.45 34.09 -20.35
N HIS A 32 -18.97 32.99 -19.81
CA HIS A 32 -18.49 32.45 -18.54
C HIS A 32 -18.30 30.94 -18.64
N LYS A 33 -17.04 30.60 -18.90
CA LYS A 33 -16.45 29.28 -18.72
C LYS A 33 -16.44 28.97 -17.23
N THR A 34 -17.47 28.28 -16.73
CA THR A 34 -17.51 27.81 -15.35
C THR A 34 -16.70 26.54 -15.24
N GLU A 35 -15.39 26.69 -15.01
CA GLU A 35 -14.54 25.63 -14.48
C GLU A 35 -15.07 25.29 -13.07
N LYS A 36 -15.72 24.13 -12.95
CA LYS A 36 -15.98 23.54 -11.63
C LYS A 36 -14.65 23.00 -11.11
N SER A 37 -13.90 23.86 -10.44
CA SER A 37 -12.85 23.44 -9.50
C SER A 37 -13.54 22.69 -8.37
N SER A 38 -13.46 21.36 -8.40
CA SER A 38 -13.72 20.54 -7.22
C SER A 38 -12.43 20.46 -6.42
N ASP A 39 -12.04 21.58 -5.81
CA ASP A 39 -11.08 21.61 -4.71
C ASP A 39 -11.75 20.98 -3.49
N ALA A 40 -11.80 19.65 -3.48
CA ALA A 40 -11.83 18.94 -2.22
C ALA A 40 -10.50 19.29 -1.54
N LEU A 41 -10.58 20.16 -0.53
CA LEU A 41 -9.48 20.49 0.37
C LEU A 41 -8.79 19.20 0.79
N ILE A 42 -7.65 18.91 0.18
CA ILE A 42 -6.72 17.90 0.64
C ILE A 42 -6.23 18.46 1.97
N ALA A 43 -6.82 17.99 3.07
CA ALA A 43 -6.29 18.26 4.39
C ALA A 43 -4.80 17.89 4.34
N ASP A 44 -3.95 18.88 4.60
CA ASP A 44 -2.50 18.74 4.73
C ASP A 44 -2.24 17.45 5.53
N PRO A 45 -1.50 16.46 5.00
CA PRO A 45 -1.32 15.18 5.66
C PRO A 45 -0.76 15.47 7.05
N VAL A 46 -1.56 15.16 8.08
CA VAL A 46 -1.20 15.23 9.50
C VAL A 46 0.25 14.79 9.64
N ASP A 47 1.13 15.74 9.97
CA ASP A 47 2.60 15.62 10.05
C ASP A 47 3.12 14.17 9.98
N SER A 48 3.35 13.67 8.76
CA SER A 48 3.78 12.29 8.50
C SER A 48 5.27 12.06 8.75
N ARG A 49 5.98 13.07 9.29
CA ARG A 49 7.42 12.99 9.52
C ARG A 49 7.71 12.02 10.66
N ILE A 50 8.71 11.17 10.44
CA ILE A 50 9.24 10.28 11.47
C ILE A 50 9.98 11.14 12.48
N LYS A 51 9.48 11.15 13.72
CA LYS A 51 10.07 11.94 14.81
C LYS A 51 11.25 11.24 15.48
N ILE A 52 11.42 9.94 15.24
CA ILE A 52 12.49 9.11 15.81
C ILE A 52 13.60 8.98 14.75
N PRO A 53 14.78 9.61 14.95
CA PRO A 53 15.84 9.67 13.94
C PRO A 53 16.30 8.29 13.47
N ASP A 54 16.49 7.35 14.40
CA ASP A 54 16.98 6.00 14.09
C ASP A 54 15.98 5.23 13.20
N LEU A 55 14.68 5.40 13.45
CA LEU A 55 13.64 4.83 12.60
C LEU A 55 13.54 5.54 11.24
N ALA A 56 13.83 6.84 11.16
CA ALA A 56 13.76 7.59 9.91
C ALA A 56 14.72 7.03 8.86
N PHE A 57 15.87 6.51 9.30
CA PHE A 57 16.83 5.82 8.45
C PHE A 57 16.23 4.61 7.72
N ILE A 58 15.31 3.88 8.34
CA ILE A 58 14.65 2.70 7.76
C ILE A 58 13.80 3.05 6.53
N PHE A 59 13.34 4.29 6.42
CA PHE A 59 12.51 4.73 5.29
C PHE A 59 13.26 5.65 4.32
N ASN A 60 14.59 5.74 4.48
CA ASN A 60 15.44 6.53 3.61
C ASN A 60 15.71 5.79 2.28
N PRO A 61 15.41 6.40 1.11
CA PRO A 61 15.58 5.75 -0.19
C PRO A 61 17.02 5.35 -0.54
N ILE A 62 18.03 5.96 0.10
CA ILE A 62 19.46 5.68 -0.15
C ILE A 62 20.08 4.71 0.87
N ARG A 63 19.30 4.15 1.79
CA ARG A 63 19.78 3.26 2.86
C ARG A 63 20.55 2.04 2.32
N ASP A 64 20.08 1.47 1.21
CA ASP A 64 20.57 0.20 0.67
C ASP A 64 21.61 0.38 -0.47
N GLU A 65 22.21 1.57 -0.62
CA GLU A 65 23.20 1.85 -1.69
C GLU A 65 24.46 0.99 -1.61
N ILE A 66 24.94 0.69 -0.40
CA ILE A 66 26.17 -0.09 -0.16
C ILE A 66 25.84 -1.58 0.03
N LYS A 67 24.83 -1.87 0.85
CA LYS A 67 24.41 -3.22 1.24
C LYS A 67 22.95 -3.17 1.69
N PRO A 68 22.12 -4.19 1.40
CA PRO A 68 20.75 -4.25 1.92
C PRO A 68 20.72 -4.24 3.45
N TYR A 69 19.92 -3.36 4.05
CA TYR A 69 19.82 -3.23 5.52
C TYR A 69 19.41 -4.53 6.21
N HIS A 70 18.48 -5.30 5.63
CA HIS A 70 18.02 -6.56 6.24
C HIS A 70 19.10 -7.66 6.26
N MET A 71 20.25 -7.43 5.61
CA MET A 71 21.43 -8.30 5.68
C MET A 71 22.44 -7.81 6.72
N ASP A 72 22.16 -6.68 7.38
CA ASP A 72 22.94 -6.15 8.49
C ASP A 72 22.36 -6.69 9.80
N GLY A 73 23.05 -7.67 10.37
CA GLY A 73 22.67 -8.26 11.65
C GLY A 73 23.48 -7.63 12.78
N ASP A 74 22.80 -7.05 13.76
CA ASP A 74 23.46 -6.60 15.00
C ASP A 74 23.61 -7.79 15.97
N THR A 75 24.86 -8.24 16.15
CA THR A 75 25.18 -9.34 17.08
C THR A 75 24.77 -9.07 18.53
N THR A 76 24.66 -7.79 18.95
CA THR A 76 24.25 -7.43 20.31
C THR A 76 22.77 -7.75 20.59
N MET A 77 21.96 -7.92 19.54
CA MET A 77 20.55 -8.30 19.62
C MET A 77 20.31 -9.78 19.92
N TYR A 78 21.37 -10.60 19.94
CA TYR A 78 21.31 -12.05 20.17
C TYR A 78 21.84 -12.47 21.55
N THR A 79 22.12 -11.52 22.44
CA THR A 79 22.38 -11.85 23.85
C THR A 79 21.09 -12.31 24.54
N GLU A 80 21.20 -13.15 25.56
CA GLU A 80 20.03 -13.62 26.34
C GLU A 80 19.21 -12.45 26.90
N THR A 81 19.88 -11.38 27.32
CA THR A 81 19.22 -10.16 27.83
C THR A 81 18.44 -9.43 26.73
N SER A 82 19.04 -9.25 25.55
CA SER A 82 18.36 -8.62 24.41
C SER A 82 17.17 -9.46 23.93
N ILE A 83 17.31 -10.78 23.87
CA ILE A 83 16.23 -11.71 23.51
C ILE A 83 15.08 -11.61 24.53
N ALA A 84 15.37 -11.60 25.84
CA ALA A 84 14.35 -11.47 26.87
C ALA A 84 13.63 -10.12 26.78
N ARG A 85 14.35 -9.03 26.52
CA ARG A 85 13.75 -7.69 26.34
C ARG A 85 12.84 -7.63 25.12
N ARG A 86 13.27 -8.18 23.98
CA ARG A 86 12.44 -8.28 22.75
C ARG A 86 11.18 -9.09 23.02
N ASN A 87 11.30 -10.25 23.65
CA ASN A 87 10.14 -11.07 24.00
C ASN A 87 9.16 -10.33 24.94
N GLY A 88 9.67 -9.47 25.83
CA GLY A 88 8.84 -8.62 26.69
C GLY A 88 7.95 -7.65 25.90
N LEU A 89 8.44 -7.13 24.76
CA LEU A 89 7.69 -6.20 23.91
C LEU A 89 6.43 -6.82 23.30
N LYS A 90 6.34 -8.15 23.17
CA LYS A 90 5.11 -8.81 22.70
C LYS A 90 3.89 -8.52 23.57
N SER A 91 4.11 -8.13 24.82
CA SER A 91 3.07 -7.79 25.78
C SER A 91 2.97 -6.28 26.09
N ASP A 92 3.83 -5.46 25.47
CA ASP A 92 3.78 -4.02 25.64
C ASP A 92 2.52 -3.43 24.98
N PHE A 93 1.83 -2.53 25.68
CA PHE A 93 0.55 -2.02 25.20
C PHE A 93 0.65 -1.24 23.88
N GLN A 94 1.73 -0.47 23.67
CA GLN A 94 1.91 0.33 22.44
C GLN A 94 2.19 -0.58 21.25
N VAL A 95 2.99 -1.62 21.47
CA VAL A 95 3.29 -2.63 20.45
C VAL A 95 2.04 -3.42 20.10
N VAL A 96 1.31 -3.89 21.10
CA VAL A 96 0.06 -4.65 20.89
C VAL A 96 -0.98 -3.80 20.18
N GLU A 97 -1.19 -2.56 20.60
CA GLU A 97 -2.16 -1.66 19.97
C GLU A 97 -1.79 -1.36 18.51
N SER A 98 -0.53 -1.00 18.25
CA SER A 98 -0.08 -0.65 16.90
C SER A 98 -0.14 -1.83 15.91
N ILE A 99 0.23 -3.03 16.34
CA ILE A 99 0.11 -4.24 15.50
C ILE A 99 -1.38 -4.53 15.23
N ASN A 100 -2.24 -4.48 16.25
CA ASN A 100 -3.68 -4.73 16.06
C ASN A 100 -4.34 -3.70 15.13
N ASP A 101 -3.97 -2.42 15.25
CA ASP A 101 -4.44 -1.36 14.34
C ASP A 101 -3.92 -1.56 12.91
N PHE A 102 -2.71 -2.11 12.74
CA PHE A 102 -2.18 -2.46 11.43
C PHE A 102 -2.88 -3.68 10.82
N MET A 103 -3.15 -4.71 11.64
CA MET A 103 -3.90 -5.91 11.24
C MET A 103 -5.29 -5.58 10.70
N SER A 104 -5.88 -4.44 11.07
CA SER A 104 -7.17 -3.98 10.54
C SER A 104 -7.15 -3.71 9.02
N LEU A 105 -5.96 -3.62 8.39
CA LEU A 105 -5.80 -3.47 6.94
C LEU A 105 -5.97 -4.78 6.17
N TYR A 106 -5.95 -5.93 6.87
CA TYR A 106 -6.12 -7.25 6.28
C TYR A 106 -7.59 -7.61 6.15
N GLN A 107 -7.93 -8.24 5.04
CA GLN A 107 -9.25 -8.80 4.77
C GLN A 107 -9.33 -10.24 5.27
N SER A 108 -9.99 -10.45 6.42
CA SER A 108 -10.27 -11.79 6.91
C SER A 108 -11.48 -12.42 6.21
N ASP A 109 -11.55 -13.74 6.27
CA ASP A 109 -12.79 -14.46 5.97
C ASP A 109 -13.84 -14.27 7.08
N GLY A 110 -15.01 -14.87 6.91
CA GLY A 110 -16.11 -14.81 7.89
C GLY A 110 -15.77 -15.43 9.26
N ALA A 111 -14.67 -16.19 9.37
CA ALA A 111 -14.17 -16.76 10.62
C ALA A 111 -13.00 -15.94 11.20
N GLY A 112 -12.63 -14.81 10.60
CA GLY A 112 -11.53 -13.98 11.07
C GLY A 112 -10.14 -14.49 10.67
N SER A 113 -10.04 -15.47 9.76
CA SER A 113 -8.78 -16.02 9.28
C SER A 113 -8.29 -15.34 8.01
N ILE A 114 -6.97 -15.25 7.85
CA ILE A 114 -6.31 -14.65 6.68
C ILE A 114 -5.83 -15.77 5.74
N ASN A 115 -6.21 -15.69 4.47
CA ASN A 115 -5.70 -16.63 3.46
C ASN A 115 -4.38 -16.12 2.85
N LYS A 116 -3.66 -17.02 2.19
CA LYS A 116 -2.38 -16.72 1.52
C LYS A 116 -2.43 -15.50 0.61
N ARG A 117 -3.46 -15.40 -0.25
CA ARG A 117 -3.59 -14.29 -1.21
C ARG A 117 -3.66 -12.94 -0.51
N GLU A 118 -4.40 -12.86 0.58
CA GLU A 118 -4.52 -11.62 1.35
C GLU A 118 -3.22 -11.30 2.10
N TYR A 119 -2.58 -12.31 2.68
CA TYR A 119 -1.28 -12.14 3.32
C TYR A 119 -0.25 -11.59 2.31
N GLU A 120 -0.13 -12.22 1.14
CA GLU A 120 0.80 -11.78 0.09
C GLU A 120 0.50 -10.38 -0.44
N ARG A 121 -0.79 -9.98 -0.52
CA ARG A 121 -1.19 -8.63 -0.91
C ARG A 121 -0.61 -7.59 0.05
N MET A 122 -0.74 -7.81 1.36
CA MET A 122 -0.27 -6.86 2.37
C MET A 122 1.24 -6.95 2.59
N TYR A 123 1.79 -8.16 2.67
CA TYR A 123 3.22 -8.37 2.83
C TYR A 123 4.00 -7.83 1.63
N GLY A 124 3.49 -8.00 0.41
CA GLY A 124 4.07 -7.43 -0.79
C GLY A 124 4.19 -5.90 -0.76
N LYS A 125 3.16 -5.21 -0.25
CA LYS A 125 3.22 -3.76 -0.04
C LYS A 125 4.31 -3.38 0.96
N MET A 126 4.43 -4.11 2.06
CA MET A 126 5.49 -3.91 3.04
C MET A 126 6.88 -4.17 2.42
N CYS A 127 7.03 -5.21 1.60
CA CYS A 127 8.26 -5.49 0.87
C CYS A 127 8.64 -4.34 -0.08
N ASN A 128 7.70 -3.80 -0.84
CA ASN A 128 7.98 -2.68 -1.76
C ASN A 128 8.42 -1.41 -1.03
N ILE A 129 7.96 -1.22 0.21
CA ILE A 129 8.35 -0.09 1.05
C ILE A 129 9.72 -0.33 1.69
N LEU A 130 9.95 -1.54 2.21
CA LEU A 130 11.10 -1.85 3.06
C LEU A 130 12.31 -2.37 2.28
N ARG A 131 12.13 -3.01 1.12
CA ARG A 131 13.21 -3.57 0.29
C ARG A 131 13.25 -2.85 -1.06
N ILE A 132 14.12 -1.86 -1.14
CA ILE A 132 14.28 -1.06 -2.35
C ILE A 132 15.00 -1.91 -3.40
N ASN A 133 14.55 -1.85 -4.66
CA ASN A 133 15.17 -2.55 -5.80
C ASN A 133 15.17 -4.09 -5.71
N ILE A 134 14.17 -4.68 -5.05
CA ILE A 134 14.00 -6.14 -5.01
C ILE A 134 13.89 -6.74 -6.42
N ASP A 135 14.67 -7.79 -6.69
CA ASP A 135 14.58 -8.51 -7.96
C ASP A 135 13.20 -9.19 -8.08
N PRO A 136 12.52 -9.12 -9.25
CA PRO A 136 11.20 -9.75 -9.41
C PRO A 136 11.18 -11.26 -9.18
N GLY A 137 12.26 -11.98 -9.49
CA GLY A 137 12.40 -13.41 -9.25
C GLY A 137 12.58 -13.72 -7.76
N GLU A 138 13.32 -12.88 -7.04
CA GLU A 138 13.48 -12.96 -5.58
C GLU A 138 12.18 -12.63 -4.84
N TYR A 139 11.45 -11.61 -5.32
CA TYR A 139 10.20 -11.13 -4.72
C TYR A 139 9.18 -12.25 -4.50
N LYS A 140 8.95 -13.07 -5.54
CA LYS A 140 8.01 -14.20 -5.44
C LYS A 140 8.50 -15.26 -4.44
N ARG A 141 9.81 -15.53 -4.41
CA ARG A 141 10.39 -16.54 -3.50
C ARG A 141 10.23 -16.10 -2.05
N ILE A 142 10.49 -14.82 -1.77
CA ILE A 142 10.29 -14.23 -0.44
C ILE A 142 8.84 -14.39 0.01
N LEU A 143 7.86 -14.01 -0.83
CA LEU A 143 6.45 -14.16 -0.46
C LEU A 143 6.06 -15.62 -0.16
N ASP A 144 6.54 -16.56 -0.96
CA ASP A 144 6.28 -17.99 -0.76
C ASP A 144 6.96 -18.54 0.52
N GLU A 145 8.17 -18.09 0.82
CA GLU A 145 8.94 -18.52 2.00
C GLU A 145 8.38 -17.93 3.30
N GLU A 146 8.08 -16.63 3.31
CA GLU A 146 7.49 -15.95 4.48
C GLU A 146 6.09 -16.49 4.78
N TRP A 147 5.26 -16.74 3.76
CA TRP A 147 3.97 -17.42 3.99
C TRP A 147 4.16 -18.78 4.65
N LYS A 148 5.08 -19.62 4.16
CA LYS A 148 5.30 -20.96 4.73
C LYS A 148 5.77 -20.89 6.18
N LYS A 149 6.66 -19.94 6.47
CA LYS A 149 7.19 -19.69 7.82
C LYS A 149 6.08 -19.22 8.76
N ASP A 150 5.39 -18.15 8.39
CA ASP A 150 4.45 -17.46 9.27
C ASP A 150 3.12 -18.20 9.42
N SER A 151 2.66 -18.87 8.36
CA SER A 151 1.49 -19.75 8.44
C SER A 151 1.77 -21.04 9.21
N LYS A 152 3.04 -21.36 9.51
CA LYS A 152 3.44 -22.62 10.16
C LYS A 152 2.87 -23.87 9.45
N GLY A 153 2.68 -23.77 8.13
CA GLY A 153 2.12 -24.84 7.28
C GLY A 153 0.59 -24.90 7.20
N TYR A 154 -0.14 -23.99 7.87
CA TYR A 154 -1.60 -23.91 7.76
C TYR A 154 -2.05 -23.26 6.45
N GLU A 155 -3.25 -23.63 5.98
CA GLU A 155 -3.85 -23.04 4.77
C GLU A 155 -4.31 -21.59 4.99
N LYS A 156 -4.62 -21.25 6.24
CA LYS A 156 -5.03 -19.91 6.68
C LYS A 156 -4.36 -19.57 8.00
N MET A 157 -4.11 -18.29 8.21
CA MET A 157 -3.54 -17.75 9.45
C MET A 157 -4.64 -17.23 10.37
N THR A 158 -4.51 -17.54 11.66
CA THR A 158 -5.30 -16.87 12.70
C THR A 158 -4.76 -15.48 12.97
N LYS A 159 -5.48 -14.69 13.78
CA LYS A 159 -5.00 -13.36 14.21
C LYS A 159 -3.70 -13.46 14.99
N GLU A 160 -3.54 -14.51 15.80
CA GLU A 160 -2.34 -14.72 16.62
C GLU A 160 -1.12 -15.01 15.75
N LEU A 161 -1.27 -15.84 14.70
CA LEU A 161 -0.19 -16.08 13.75
C LEU A 161 0.18 -14.81 12.97
N LEU A 162 -0.82 -14.02 12.57
CA LEU A 162 -0.57 -12.75 11.91
C LEU A 162 0.14 -11.77 12.87
N PHE A 163 -0.29 -11.69 14.12
CA PHE A 163 0.36 -10.86 15.14
C PHE A 163 1.83 -11.24 15.31
N ASP A 164 2.12 -12.54 15.49
CA ASP A 164 3.49 -13.04 15.60
C ASP A 164 4.34 -12.65 14.39
N SER A 165 3.80 -12.79 13.16
CA SER A 165 4.52 -12.43 11.94
C SER A 165 4.82 -10.94 11.83
N LEU A 166 3.88 -10.07 12.20
CA LEU A 166 4.07 -8.62 12.18
C LEU A 166 5.04 -8.19 13.28
N PHE A 167 4.96 -8.83 14.46
CA PHE A 167 5.93 -8.60 15.52
C PHE A 167 7.35 -8.95 15.05
N GLU A 168 7.54 -10.14 14.46
CA GLU A 168 8.84 -10.52 13.90
C GLU A 168 9.32 -9.54 12.83
N LEU A 169 8.41 -9.03 11.98
CA LEU A 169 8.74 -8.02 10.98
C LEU A 169 9.29 -6.75 11.62
N CYS A 170 8.57 -6.11 12.55
CA CYS A 170 9.08 -4.89 13.17
C CYS A 170 10.36 -5.14 13.98
N ASP A 171 10.49 -6.31 14.57
CA ASP A 171 11.66 -6.75 15.35
C ASP A 171 12.91 -7.05 14.50
N ILE A 172 12.74 -7.26 13.18
CA ILE A 172 13.83 -7.32 12.19
C ILE A 172 14.23 -5.92 11.71
N TRP A 173 13.25 -5.03 11.53
CA TRP A 173 13.48 -3.74 10.85
C TRP A 173 13.76 -2.57 11.79
N CYS A 174 13.30 -2.61 13.04
CA CYS A 174 13.59 -1.56 14.02
C CYS A 174 15.02 -1.71 14.56
N PRO A 175 15.78 -0.61 14.64
CA PRO A 175 17.17 -0.65 15.12
C PRO A 175 17.27 -0.88 16.63
N ASN A 176 16.25 -0.51 17.42
CA ASN A 176 16.28 -0.61 18.88
C ASN A 176 15.11 -1.43 19.45
N ILE A 177 15.31 -1.94 20.67
CA ILE A 177 14.27 -2.61 21.46
C ILE A 177 13.46 -1.55 22.23
N ASP A 178 12.62 -0.81 21.50
CA ASP A 178 11.81 0.31 22.01
C ASP A 178 10.34 0.23 21.52
N PRO A 179 9.34 0.20 22.42
CA PRO A 179 7.93 0.27 22.05
C PRO A 179 7.57 1.45 21.15
N ALA A 180 8.17 2.62 21.36
CA ALA A 180 7.86 3.83 20.60
C ALA A 180 8.30 3.69 19.13
N GLU A 181 9.42 3.02 18.88
CA GLU A 181 9.89 2.71 17.53
C GLU A 181 8.97 1.74 16.82
N TYR A 182 8.51 0.68 17.50
CA TYR A 182 7.64 -0.34 16.90
C TYR A 182 6.29 0.29 16.52
N LYS A 183 5.74 1.14 17.40
CA LYS A 183 4.53 1.89 17.11
C LYS A 183 4.71 2.82 15.91
N ALA A 184 5.77 3.64 15.91
CA ALA A 184 6.04 4.57 14.82
C ALA A 184 6.32 3.83 13.49
N PHE A 185 6.92 2.65 13.53
CA PHE A 185 7.15 1.81 12.35
C PHE A 185 5.84 1.42 11.66
N PHE A 186 4.85 0.94 12.40
CA PHE A 186 3.54 0.59 11.84
C PHE A 186 2.73 1.79 11.38
N GLU A 187 2.80 2.92 12.10
CA GLU A 187 2.17 4.17 11.65
C GLU A 187 2.71 4.60 10.28
N GLN A 188 4.01 4.47 10.07
CA GLN A 188 4.67 4.82 8.81
C GLN A 188 4.36 3.84 7.69
N LEU A 189 4.37 2.54 7.96
CA LEU A 189 3.92 1.54 6.98
C LEU A 189 2.47 1.81 6.56
N LYS A 190 1.57 2.04 7.52
CA LYS A 190 0.16 2.31 7.24
C LYS A 190 -0.03 3.59 6.43
N PHE A 191 0.72 4.64 6.76
CA PHE A 191 0.74 5.88 5.97
C PHE A 191 1.20 5.59 4.53
N ARG A 192 2.36 4.97 4.33
CA ARG A 192 2.91 4.69 2.99
C ARG A 192 2.01 3.78 2.16
N ILE A 193 1.40 2.76 2.76
CA ILE A 193 0.44 1.86 2.09
C ILE A 193 -0.80 2.62 1.61
N ARG A 194 -1.28 3.60 2.39
CA ARG A 194 -2.47 4.41 2.05
C ARG A 194 -2.23 5.31 0.84
N TYR A 195 -1.01 5.81 0.67
CA TYR A 195 -0.65 6.75 -0.39
C TYR A 195 0.10 6.10 -1.58
N GLU A 196 0.35 4.79 -1.52
CA GLU A 196 0.98 4.01 -2.58
C GLU A 196 0.30 4.27 -3.94
N GLY A 197 1.08 4.68 -4.94
CA GLY A 197 0.60 4.99 -6.29
C GLY A 197 0.21 6.46 -6.53
N GLN A 198 0.30 7.34 -5.52
CA GLN A 198 0.20 8.79 -5.75
C GLN A 198 1.48 9.34 -6.39
N LYS A 199 1.32 10.19 -7.42
CA LYS A 199 2.43 10.76 -8.20
C LYS A 199 3.24 11.81 -7.45
N ASP A 200 2.73 12.32 -6.33
CA ASP A 200 3.40 13.34 -5.54
C ASP A 200 4.33 12.69 -4.52
N MET A 201 5.61 12.60 -4.87
CA MET A 201 6.64 12.04 -4.00
C MET A 201 6.99 12.96 -2.82
N THR A 202 6.57 14.24 -2.84
CA THR A 202 6.90 15.19 -1.77
C THR A 202 6.21 14.88 -0.44
N ALA A 203 5.11 14.12 -0.46
CA ALA A 203 4.45 13.59 0.74
C ALA A 203 5.28 12.53 1.48
N TYR A 204 6.36 12.02 0.87
CA TYR A 204 7.27 11.01 1.43
C TYR A 204 8.63 11.59 1.85
N ASP A 205 8.88 12.89 1.62
CA ASP A 205 10.13 13.55 2.01
C ASP A 205 10.15 13.72 3.54
N ILE A 206 10.76 12.74 4.21
CA ILE A 206 10.91 12.71 5.67
C ILE A 206 12.10 13.58 6.15
N LEU A 207 12.86 14.18 5.22
CA LEU A 207 14.09 14.91 5.53
C LEU A 207 14.18 16.19 4.69
N LYS A 208 13.72 17.30 5.27
CA LYS A 208 14.19 18.65 4.96
C LYS A 208 14.54 19.38 6.25
#